data_AF-A0A843BLR6-F1
#
_entry.id   AF-A0A843BLR6-F1
#
_cell.length_a   1.000
_cell.length_b   1.000
_cell.length_c   1.000
_cell.angle_alpha   90.00
_cell.angle_beta   90.00
_cell.angle_gamma   90.00
#
_symmetry.space_group_name_H-M   'P 1'
#
loop_
_entity.id
_entity.type
_entity.pdbx_description
1 polymer ?
#
loop_
_entity_poly.entity_id
_entity_poly.type
_entity_poly.pdbx_seq_one_letter_code
_entity_poly.pdbx_strand_id
1 'polypeptide(L)'
;MYLGSFLATSTISDYEIPQFPVSIASALSAGILEESVFFGIPYYMTGNPVILLGTGIVWSSLHLFSYGVYSFETLAYGGLLFSIPHIFFSIRTWISHKGWFAILFHSGWNFTFLILYCLIGLRQCSLLNDMYDLLNVVMAAAVGIIVYLAHANKTTQVNRFLYLIPIVVIVSALIILYLTDSF
;
A
#
# COMPACT_ATOMS: atom_id res chain seq x y z
N MET A 1 9.95 -11.85 -1.60
CA MET A 1 9.03 -12.83 -0.99
C MET A 1 9.63 -14.24 -0.89
N TYR A 2 9.96 -14.92 -2.00
CA TYR A 2 10.32 -16.36 -1.99
C TYR A 2 11.56 -16.73 -1.17
N LEU A 3 12.64 -15.94 -1.23
CA LEU A 3 13.84 -16.21 -0.43
C LEU A 3 13.57 -16.08 1.09
N GLY A 4 12.78 -15.06 1.48
CA GLY A 4 12.37 -14.88 2.88
C GLY A 4 11.44 -15.98 3.37
N SER A 5 10.50 -16.41 2.53
CA SER A 5 9.62 -17.55 2.81
C SER A 5 10.40 -18.86 2.88
N PHE A 6 11.37 -19.09 1.99
CA PHE A 6 12.24 -20.28 2.01
C PHE A 6 13.05 -20.36 3.30
N LEU A 7 13.66 -19.24 3.73
CA LEU A 7 14.35 -19.18 5.01
C LEU A 7 13.39 -19.47 6.16
N ALA A 8 12.21 -18.85 6.18
CA ALA A 8 11.20 -19.08 7.23
C ALA A 8 10.75 -20.55 7.30
N THR A 9 10.48 -21.21 6.17
CA THR A 9 10.16 -22.65 6.10
C THR A 9 11.27 -23.53 6.67
N SER A 10 12.53 -23.10 6.58
CA SER A 10 13.68 -23.88 7.10
C SER A 10 13.91 -23.73 8.60
N THR A 11 13.39 -22.66 9.22
CA THR A 11 13.61 -22.35 10.65
C THR A 11 12.36 -22.46 11.53
N ILE A 12 11.17 -22.28 10.96
CA ILE A 12 9.90 -22.30 11.69
C ILE A 12 9.15 -23.58 11.28
N SER A 13 8.95 -24.47 12.25
CA SER A 13 8.12 -25.67 12.06
C SER A 13 6.71 -25.25 11.68
N ASP A 14 6.14 -25.91 10.68
CA ASP A 14 4.76 -25.68 10.20
C ASP A 14 4.50 -24.28 9.63
N TYR A 15 5.54 -23.58 9.16
CA TYR A 15 5.39 -22.29 8.48
C TYR A 15 4.57 -22.42 7.19
N GLU A 16 3.47 -21.68 7.13
CA GLU A 16 2.64 -21.57 5.94
C GLU A 16 2.99 -20.30 5.18
N ILE A 17 3.27 -20.42 3.88
CA ILE A 17 3.54 -19.26 3.04
C ILE A 17 2.23 -18.46 2.90
N PRO A 18 2.18 -17.20 3.41
CA PRO A 18 0.95 -16.43 3.39
C PRO A 18 0.47 -16.19 1.95
N GLN A 19 -0.83 -16.40 1.76
CA GLN A 19 -1.50 -16.21 0.50
C GLN A 19 -2.14 -14.81 0.47
N PHE A 20 -1.90 -14.06 -0.60
CA PHE A 20 -2.49 -12.74 -0.81
C PHE A 20 -3.52 -12.80 -1.94
N PRO A 21 -4.84 -12.76 -1.66
CA PRO A 21 -5.80 -12.54 -2.73
C PRO A 21 -5.65 -11.09 -3.22
N VAL A 22 -5.09 -10.89 -4.41
CA VAL A 22 -4.94 -9.55 -4.99
C VAL A 22 -5.39 -9.58 -6.44
N SER A 23 -6.39 -8.77 -6.78
CA SER A 23 -6.73 -8.49 -8.18
C SER A 23 -5.74 -7.49 -8.79
N ILE A 24 -5.79 -7.34 -10.10
CA ILE A 24 -5.03 -6.30 -10.81
C ILE A 24 -5.40 -4.90 -10.31
N ALA A 25 -6.69 -4.64 -10.07
CA ALA A 25 -7.16 -3.37 -9.54
C ALA A 25 -6.51 -3.06 -8.18
N SER A 26 -6.57 -4.01 -7.25
CA SER A 26 -6.02 -3.85 -5.91
C SER A 26 -4.49 -3.71 -5.90
N ALA A 27 -3.79 -4.47 -6.75
CA ALA A 27 -2.33 -4.36 -6.87
C ALA A 27 -1.90 -2.96 -7.36
N LEU A 28 -2.60 -2.41 -8.35
CA LEU A 28 -2.31 -1.07 -8.88
C LEU A 28 -2.70 0.03 -7.89
N SER A 29 -3.86 -0.08 -7.24
CA SER A 29 -4.36 0.93 -6.30
C SER A 29 -3.57 0.95 -4.98
N ALA A 30 -3.06 -0.20 -4.53
CA ALA A 30 -2.23 -0.31 -3.33
C ALA A 30 -1.00 0.63 -3.40
N GLY A 31 -0.30 0.68 -4.53
CA GLY A 31 0.86 1.56 -4.69
C GLY A 31 0.49 3.05 -4.55
N ILE A 32 -0.68 3.47 -5.04
CA ILE A 32 -1.17 4.84 -4.86
C ILE A 32 -1.52 5.09 -3.40
N LEU A 33 -2.28 4.18 -2.78
CA LEU A 33 -2.76 4.32 -1.41
C LEU A 33 -1.59 4.35 -0.42
N GLU A 34 -0.70 3.36 -0.48
CA GLU A 34 0.40 3.19 0.45
C GLU A 34 1.44 4.31 0.34
N GLU A 35 1.87 4.65 -0.88
CA GLU A 35 2.82 5.76 -1.07
C GLU A 35 2.23 7.09 -0.60
N SER A 36 0.94 7.30 -0.86
CA SER A 36 0.28 8.55 -0.49
C SER A 36 0.05 8.66 1.01
N VAL A 37 -0.40 7.59 1.69
CA VAL A 37 -0.67 7.59 3.13
C VAL A 37 0.63 7.62 3.95
N PHE A 38 1.60 6.76 3.62
CA PHE A 38 2.78 6.59 4.47
C PHE A 38 3.94 7.52 4.12
N PHE A 39 3.97 8.10 2.92
CA PHE A 39 5.08 8.98 2.53
C PHE A 39 4.61 10.34 2.02
N GLY A 40 3.64 10.39 1.12
CA GLY A 40 3.17 11.62 0.48
C GLY A 40 2.53 12.62 1.44
N ILE A 41 1.50 12.21 2.17
CA ILE A 41 0.81 13.05 3.17
C ILE A 41 1.80 13.49 4.27
N PRO A 42 2.57 12.59 4.93
CA PRO A 42 3.57 12.99 5.93
C PRO A 42 4.61 13.97 5.38
N TYR A 43 5.05 13.79 4.13
CA TYR A 43 5.96 14.71 3.45
C TYR A 43 5.37 16.10 3.26
N TYR A 44 4.12 16.20 2.79
CA TYR A 44 3.48 17.49 2.60
C TYR A 44 3.11 18.18 3.91
N MET A 45 2.82 17.41 4.97
CA MET A 45 2.50 17.95 6.29
C MET A 45 3.74 18.46 7.03
N THR A 46 4.87 17.76 6.93
CA THR A 46 6.00 17.99 7.84
C THR A 46 7.32 18.32 7.13
N GLY A 47 7.53 17.82 5.91
CA GLY A 47 8.80 17.91 5.20
C GLY A 47 9.99 17.26 5.92
N ASN A 48 9.78 16.54 7.03
CA ASN A 48 10.85 16.03 7.89
C ASN A 48 11.19 14.56 7.55
N PRO A 49 12.42 14.25 7.10
CA PRO A 49 12.84 12.89 6.76
C PRO A 49 12.69 11.87 7.89
N VAL A 50 12.83 12.30 9.15
CA VAL A 50 12.68 11.41 10.32
C VAL A 50 11.23 10.95 10.48
N ILE A 51 10.26 11.84 10.20
CA ILE A 51 8.84 11.49 10.25
C ILE A 51 8.50 10.51 9.13
N LEU A 52 9.04 10.73 7.92
CA LEU A 52 8.89 9.79 6.80
C LEU A 52 9.50 8.41 7.10
N LEU A 53 10.63 8.37 7.82
CA LEU A 53 11.21 7.12 8.28
C LEU A 53 10.29 6.42 9.28
N GLY A 54 9.73 7.16 10.24
CA GLY A 54 8.76 6.62 11.20
C GLY A 54 7.53 6.01 10.53
N THR A 55 6.91 6.72 9.59
CA THR A 55 5.75 6.21 8.85
C THR A 55 6.11 5.06 7.93
N GLY A 56 7.30 5.08 7.31
CA GLY A 56 7.85 3.96 6.54
C GLY A 56 8.10 2.70 7.38
N ILE A 57 8.59 2.85 8.61
CA ILE A 57 8.73 1.72 9.55
C ILE A 57 7.37 1.10 9.86
N VAL A 58 6.36 1.92 10.17
CA VAL A 58 4.98 1.43 10.40
C VAL A 58 4.46 0.69 9.18
N TRP A 59 4.60 1.26 7.98
CA TRP A 59 4.21 0.62 6.72
C TRP A 59 4.90 -0.74 6.50
N SER A 60 6.20 -0.81 6.75
CA SER A 60 6.96 -2.05 6.65
C SER A 60 6.57 -3.08 7.71
N SER A 61 6.23 -2.65 8.92
CA SER A 61 5.73 -3.54 9.97
C SER A 61 4.36 -4.11 9.62
N LEU A 62 3.49 -3.35 8.94
CA LEU A 62 2.18 -3.84 8.49
C LEU A 62 2.31 -4.99 7.49
N HIS A 63 3.38 -5.00 6.68
CA HIS A 63 3.69 -6.09 5.74
C HIS A 63 4.04 -7.42 6.42
N LEU A 64 4.22 -7.45 7.74
CA LEU A 64 4.42 -8.68 8.50
C LEU A 64 3.11 -9.45 8.67
N PHE A 65 1.97 -8.77 8.66
CA PHE A 65 0.68 -9.36 8.98
C PHE A 65 -0.08 -9.72 7.71
N SER A 66 -0.70 -10.89 7.71
CA SER A 66 -1.68 -11.28 6.69
C SER A 66 -3.09 -11.01 7.21
N TYR A 67 -3.98 -10.61 6.31
CA TYR A 67 -5.36 -10.29 6.66
C TYR A 67 -6.05 -11.51 7.29
N GLY A 68 -6.68 -11.32 8.45
CA GLY A 68 -7.52 -12.33 9.11
C GLY A 68 -6.78 -13.45 9.86
N VAL A 69 -5.45 -13.51 9.84
CA VAL A 69 -4.67 -14.56 10.54
C VAL A 69 -3.47 -13.95 11.28
N TYR A 70 -3.51 -14.01 12.61
CA TYR A 70 -2.47 -13.48 13.50
C TYR A 70 -1.75 -14.59 14.27
N SER A 71 -1.26 -15.60 13.56
CA SER A 71 -0.40 -16.63 14.16
C SER A 71 1.06 -16.44 13.74
N PHE A 72 1.98 -16.98 14.54
CA PHE A 72 3.41 -16.81 14.32
C PHE A 72 3.87 -17.53 13.04
N GLU A 73 3.22 -18.65 12.74
CA GLU A 73 3.49 -19.56 11.63
C GLU A 73 3.05 -18.97 10.27
N THR A 74 2.25 -17.89 10.27
CA THR A 74 1.72 -17.24 9.07
C THR A 74 2.28 -15.84 8.83
N LEU A 75 3.25 -15.39 9.65
CA LEU A 75 3.82 -14.04 9.50
C LEU A 75 4.61 -13.92 8.20
N ALA A 76 4.34 -12.84 7.46
CA ALA A 76 4.95 -12.57 6.16
C ALA A 76 6.35 -11.95 6.31
N TYR A 77 7.30 -12.67 6.90
CA TYR A 77 8.70 -12.21 7.07
C TYR A 77 9.34 -11.79 5.74
N GLY A 78 9.02 -12.51 4.66
CA GLY A 78 9.45 -12.16 3.32
C GLY A 78 8.84 -10.87 2.78
N GLY A 79 7.69 -10.43 3.28
CA GLY A 79 7.10 -9.12 2.99
C GLY A 79 7.88 -8.02 3.72
N LEU A 80 8.03 -8.17 5.04
CA LEU A 80 8.79 -7.25 5.90
C LEU A 80 10.22 -6.97 5.38
N LEU A 81 10.97 -8.02 5.02
CA LEU A 81 12.34 -7.84 4.56
C LEU A 81 12.42 -7.13 3.20
N PHE A 82 11.43 -7.34 2.33
CA PHE A 82 11.38 -6.71 1.01
C PHE A 82 10.90 -5.25 1.08
N SER A 83 10.08 -4.89 2.06
CA SER A 83 9.66 -3.50 2.26
C SER A 83 10.79 -2.61 2.79
N ILE A 84 11.80 -3.13 3.49
CA ILE A 84 12.90 -2.32 4.04
C ILE A 84 13.65 -1.51 2.94
N PRO A 85 14.18 -2.11 1.86
CA PRO A 85 14.78 -1.33 0.77
C PRO A 85 13.80 -0.35 0.13
N HIS A 86 12.52 -0.72 0.06
CA HIS A 86 11.46 0.12 -0.51
C HIS A 86 11.26 1.40 0.31
N ILE A 87 11.30 1.33 1.65
CA ILE A 87 11.26 2.52 2.52
C ILE A 87 12.30 3.56 2.09
N PHE A 88 13.57 3.14 1.95
CA PHE A 88 14.65 4.06 1.60
C PHE A 88 14.47 4.65 0.19
N PHE A 89 13.99 3.85 -0.75
CA PHE A 89 13.65 4.32 -2.10
C PHE A 89 12.54 5.37 -2.07
N SER A 90 11.43 5.12 -1.36
CA SER A 90 10.30 6.03 -1.27
C SER A 90 10.70 7.32 -0.57
N ILE A 91 11.38 7.25 0.59
CA ILE A 91 11.90 8.44 1.31
C ILE A 91 12.76 9.30 0.38
N ARG A 92 13.73 8.69 -0.30
CA ARG A 92 14.65 9.43 -1.19
C ARG A 92 13.89 10.10 -2.33
N THR A 93 12.92 9.41 -2.91
CA THR A 93 12.15 9.89 -4.05
C THR A 93 11.22 11.05 -3.67
N TRP A 94 10.55 10.94 -2.52
CA TRP A 94 9.70 12.00 -1.96
C TRP A 94 10.48 13.25 -1.59
N ILE A 95 11.61 13.10 -0.88
CA ILE A 95 12.50 14.23 -0.54
C ILE A 95 13.04 14.92 -1.80
N SER A 96 13.23 14.16 -2.88
CA SER A 96 13.68 14.69 -4.18
C SER A 96 12.56 15.35 -5.00
N HIS A 97 11.38 15.58 -4.43
CA HIS A 97 10.19 16.14 -5.07
C HIS A 97 9.62 15.30 -6.23
N LYS A 98 10.01 14.03 -6.34
CA LYS A 98 9.56 13.11 -7.41
C LYS A 98 8.59 12.06 -6.87
N GLY A 99 7.80 12.36 -5.85
CA GLY A 99 6.88 11.40 -5.20
C GLY A 99 5.93 10.67 -6.16
N TRP A 100 5.53 11.31 -7.26
CA TRP A 100 4.75 10.66 -8.32
C TRP A 100 5.47 9.43 -8.92
N PHE A 101 6.80 9.46 -8.99
CA PHE A 101 7.61 8.34 -9.46
C PHE A 101 7.61 7.19 -8.45
N ALA A 102 7.60 7.49 -7.15
CA ALA A 102 7.47 6.46 -6.11
C ALA A 102 6.12 5.73 -6.23
N ILE A 103 5.02 6.49 -6.42
CA ILE A 103 3.69 5.93 -6.68
C ILE A 103 3.68 5.00 -7.89
N LEU A 104 4.18 5.47 -9.04
CA LEU A 104 4.21 4.66 -10.26
C LEU A 104 5.11 3.43 -10.13
N PHE A 105 6.27 3.58 -9.50
CA PHE A 105 7.19 2.48 -9.26
C PHE A 105 6.54 1.42 -8.37
N HIS A 106 5.91 1.82 -7.27
CA HIS A 106 5.24 0.91 -6.35
C HIS A 106 4.06 0.19 -7.03
N SER A 107 3.15 0.93 -7.68
CA SER A 107 2.03 0.31 -8.42
C SER A 107 2.53 -0.63 -9.52
N GLY A 108 3.56 -0.23 -10.27
CA GLY A 108 4.18 -1.04 -11.32
C GLY A 108 4.89 -2.29 -10.78
N TRP A 109 5.52 -2.19 -9.62
CA TRP A 109 6.14 -3.30 -8.91
C TRP A 109 5.07 -4.33 -8.51
N ASN A 110 4.02 -3.90 -7.82
CA ASN A 110 2.92 -4.78 -7.40
C ASN A 110 2.25 -5.46 -8.60
N PHE A 111 1.99 -4.70 -9.67
CA PHE A 111 1.46 -5.24 -10.91
C PHE A 111 2.38 -6.27 -11.55
N THR A 112 3.69 -5.98 -11.65
CA THR A 112 4.66 -6.88 -12.28
C THR A 112 4.74 -8.21 -11.54
N PHE A 113 4.83 -8.18 -10.21
CA PHE A 113 4.85 -9.41 -9.42
C PHE A 113 3.55 -10.20 -9.53
N LEU A 114 2.38 -9.53 -9.50
CA LEU A 114 1.10 -10.18 -9.70
C LEU A 114 1.03 -10.88 -11.06
N ILE A 115 1.37 -10.18 -12.15
CA ILE A 115 1.34 -10.76 -13.50
C ILE A 115 2.33 -11.91 -13.63
N LEU A 116 3.54 -11.79 -13.07
CA LEU A 116 4.50 -12.90 -13.05
C LEU A 116 3.92 -14.12 -12.36
N TYR A 117 3.28 -13.96 -11.19
CA TYR A 117 2.62 -15.05 -10.47
C TYR A 117 1.48 -15.69 -11.27
N CYS A 118 0.73 -14.90 -12.03
CA CYS A 118 -0.31 -15.42 -12.92
C CYS A 118 0.27 -16.21 -14.10
N LEU A 119 1.34 -15.71 -14.73
CA LEU A 119 1.95 -16.36 -15.90
C LEU A 119 2.56 -17.73 -15.57
N ILE A 120 3.10 -17.89 -14.36
CA ILE A 120 3.66 -19.18 -13.90
C ILE A 120 2.60 -20.09 -13.26
N GLY A 121 1.32 -19.72 -13.32
CA GLY A 121 0.20 -20.53 -12.81
C GLY A 121 0.12 -20.63 -11.28
N LEU A 122 0.88 -19.80 -10.54
CA LEU A 122 0.79 -19.77 -9.08
C LEU A 122 -0.46 -19.03 -8.57
N ARG A 123 -1.09 -18.20 -9.40
CA ARG A 123 -2.36 -17.51 -9.08
C ARG A 123 -3.27 -17.35 -10.30
N GLN A 124 -4.57 -17.23 -10.03
CA GLN A 124 -5.52 -16.73 -11.02
C GLN A 124 -5.47 -15.20 -11.08
N CYS A 125 -5.48 -14.65 -12.29
CA CYS A 125 -5.52 -13.22 -12.52
C CYS A 125 -6.96 -12.78 -12.82
N SER A 126 -7.47 -11.90 -11.97
CA SER A 126 -8.74 -11.20 -12.17
C SER A 126 -8.49 -9.70 -12.21
N LEU A 127 -9.32 -8.98 -12.96
CA LEU A 127 -9.27 -7.51 -12.97
C LEU A 127 -9.81 -6.92 -11.68
N LEU A 128 -10.96 -7.43 -11.23
CA LEU A 128 -11.67 -7.09 -10.00
C LEU A 128 -12.21 -8.41 -9.41
N ASN A 129 -12.01 -8.66 -8.11
CA ASN A 129 -12.56 -9.83 -7.43
C ASN A 129 -13.90 -9.54 -6.78
N ASP A 130 -13.98 -8.44 -6.04
CA ASP A 130 -15.08 -8.18 -5.12
C ASP A 130 -15.30 -6.68 -4.88
N MET A 131 -16.22 -6.36 -3.96
CA MET A 131 -16.50 -4.99 -3.53
C MET A 131 -15.29 -4.36 -2.81
N TYR A 132 -14.47 -5.16 -2.13
CA TYR A 132 -13.28 -4.68 -1.43
C TYR A 132 -12.29 -4.04 -2.42
N ASP A 133 -12.05 -4.69 -3.56
CA ASP A 133 -11.19 -4.16 -4.60
C ASP A 133 -11.70 -2.83 -5.17
N LEU A 134 -13.02 -2.73 -5.41
CA LEU A 134 -13.64 -1.50 -5.90
C LEU A 134 -13.47 -0.36 -4.89
N LEU A 135 -13.77 -0.62 -3.62
CA LEU A 135 -13.65 0.37 -2.56
C LEU A 135 -12.18 0.76 -2.32
N ASN A 136 -11.23 -0.17 -2.47
CA ASN A 136 -9.80 0.11 -2.41
C ASN A 136 -9.36 1.07 -3.53
N VAL A 137 -9.83 0.87 -4.77
CA VAL A 137 -9.56 1.81 -5.88
C VAL A 137 -10.14 3.20 -5.59
N VAL A 138 -11.37 3.27 -5.07
CA VAL A 138 -12.01 4.54 -4.70
C VAL A 138 -11.22 5.27 -3.61
N MET A 139 -10.78 4.55 -2.56
CA MET A 139 -9.95 5.10 -1.50
C MET A 139 -8.59 5.57 -2.03
N ALA A 140 -7.93 4.77 -2.87
CA ALA A 140 -6.65 5.12 -3.48
C ALA A 140 -6.74 6.40 -4.32
N ALA A 141 -7.80 6.53 -5.13
CA ALA A 141 -8.05 7.75 -5.90
C ALA A 141 -8.27 8.96 -4.99
N ALA A 142 -9.06 8.81 -3.92
CA ALA A 142 -9.33 9.88 -2.96
C ALA A 142 -8.06 10.33 -2.22
N VAL A 143 -7.22 9.40 -1.77
CA VAL A 143 -5.93 9.73 -1.13
C VAL A 143 -4.97 10.36 -2.14
N GLY A 144 -4.94 9.87 -3.39
CA GLY A 144 -4.17 10.50 -4.48
C GLY A 144 -4.59 11.96 -4.72
N ILE A 145 -5.89 12.26 -4.66
CA ILE A 145 -6.41 13.63 -4.73
C ILE A 145 -5.90 14.47 -3.54
N ILE A 146 -5.88 13.93 -2.32
CA ILE A 146 -5.33 14.65 -1.15
C ILE A 146 -3.87 15.04 -1.39
N VAL A 147 -3.05 14.11 -1.88
CA VAL A 147 -1.64 14.36 -2.20
C VAL A 147 -1.49 15.38 -3.32
N TYR A 148 -2.31 15.30 -4.36
CA TYR A 148 -2.33 16.27 -5.44
C TYR A 148 -2.71 17.68 -4.95
N LEU A 149 -3.76 17.80 -4.13
CA LEU A 149 -4.16 19.08 -3.53
C LEU A 149 -3.04 19.63 -2.64
N ALA A 150 -2.35 18.78 -1.88
CA ALA A 150 -1.22 19.17 -1.04
C ALA A 150 -0.03 19.66 -1.87
N HIS A 151 0.23 19.04 -3.02
CA HIS A 151 1.20 19.51 -4.00
C HIS A 151 0.81 20.88 -4.58
N ALA A 152 -0.41 21.01 -5.09
CA ALA A 152 -0.92 22.25 -5.68
C ALA A 152 -0.96 23.40 -4.66
N ASN A 153 -1.22 23.11 -3.39
CA ASN A 153 -1.23 24.13 -2.34
C ASN A 153 0.13 24.82 -2.14
N LYS A 154 1.25 24.17 -2.51
CA LYS A 154 2.57 24.80 -2.49
C LYS A 154 2.73 25.92 -3.53
N THR A 155 1.92 25.92 -4.59
CA THR A 155 2.05 26.89 -5.70
C THR A 155 0.87 27.85 -5.78
N THR A 156 -0.38 27.40 -5.58
CA THR A 156 -1.59 28.18 -5.91
C THR A 156 -2.54 28.48 -4.75
N GLN A 157 -2.14 28.23 -3.49
CA GLN A 157 -2.98 28.47 -2.29
C GLN A 157 -4.40 27.89 -2.45
N VAL A 158 -4.50 26.58 -2.26
CA VAL A 158 -5.72 25.81 -2.47
C VAL A 158 -6.66 25.99 -1.27
N ASN A 159 -7.95 26.13 -1.54
CA ASN A 159 -8.95 26.21 -0.48
C ASN A 159 -8.98 24.92 0.37
N ARG A 160 -8.71 25.05 1.67
CA ARG A 160 -8.70 23.94 2.64
C ARG A 160 -9.98 23.10 2.66
N PHE A 161 -11.12 23.67 2.28
CA PHE A 161 -12.38 22.93 2.22
C PHE A 161 -12.41 21.87 1.11
N LEU A 162 -11.55 21.98 0.09
CA LEU A 162 -11.45 20.97 -0.97
C LEU A 162 -10.92 19.62 -0.47
N TYR A 163 -10.19 19.58 0.65
CA TYR A 163 -9.76 18.34 1.28
C TYR A 163 -10.92 17.56 1.92
N LEU A 164 -12.05 18.21 2.23
CA LEU A 164 -13.21 17.52 2.80
C LEU A 164 -13.83 16.53 1.83
N ILE A 165 -13.81 16.82 0.53
CA ILE A 165 -14.39 15.96 -0.51
C ILE A 165 -13.75 14.56 -0.50
N PRO A 166 -12.42 14.39 -0.69
CA PRO A 166 -11.82 13.07 -0.64
C PRO A 166 -11.90 12.42 0.74
N ILE A 167 -11.90 13.20 1.84
CA ILE A 167 -12.08 12.64 3.19
C ILE A 167 -13.46 11.99 3.35
N VAL A 168 -14.53 12.65 2.90
CA VAL A 168 -15.90 12.10 2.95
C VAL A 168 -16.00 10.83 2.10
N VAL A 169 -15.34 10.78 0.94
CA VAL A 169 -15.29 9.58 0.09
C VAL A 169 -14.60 8.42 0.82
N ILE A 170 -13.44 8.66 1.45
CA ILE A 170 -12.71 7.64 2.21
C ILE A 170 -13.56 7.12 3.38
N VAL A 171 -14.15 8.03 4.17
CA VAL A 171 -14.99 7.65 5.32
C VAL A 171 -16.20 6.85 4.86
N SER A 172 -16.85 7.25 3.77
CA SER A 172 -17.99 6.52 3.21
C SER A 172 -17.59 5.12 2.73
N ALA A 173 -16.44 4.99 2.05
CA ALA A 173 -15.92 3.70 1.61
C ALA A 173 -15.60 2.78 2.80
N LEU A 174 -14.99 3.31 3.86
CA LEU A 174 -14.72 2.57 5.09
C LEU A 174 -16.00 2.12 5.81
N ILE A 175 -17.03 2.98 5.85
CA ILE A 175 -18.34 2.61 6.40
C ILE A 175 -18.98 1.49 5.58
N ILE A 176 -18.94 1.57 4.25
CA ILE A 176 -19.48 0.51 3.38
C ILE A 176 -18.74 -0.80 3.66
N LEU A 177 -17.40 -0.79 3.67
CA LEU A 177 -16.58 -1.96 4.00
C LEU A 177 -17.01 -2.59 5.34
N TYR A 178 -17.13 -1.77 6.39
CA TYR A 178 -17.55 -2.23 7.71
C TYR A 178 -18.96 -2.83 7.74
N LEU A 179 -19.88 -2.33 6.91
CA LEU A 179 -21.25 -2.82 6.84
C LEU A 179 -21.39 -4.07 5.97
N THR A 180 -20.53 -4.26 4.97
CA THR A 180 -20.55 -5.43 4.08
C THR A 180 -19.76 -6.60 4.62
N ASP A 181 -18.69 -6.35 5.37
CA ASP A 181 -17.91 -7.38 6.06
C ASP A 181 -18.50 -7.57 7.47
N SER A 182 -19.54 -8.39 7.59
CA SER A 182 -19.95 -8.93 8.88
C SER A 182 -18.79 -9.74 9.47
N PHE A 183 -18.12 -9.17 10.47
CA PHE A 183 -17.13 -9.83 11.34
C PHE A 183 -17.61 -11.19 11.85
#